data_AF-M1ZQZ9-F1
#
_entry.id   AF-M1ZQZ9-F1
#
_cell.length_a   1.000
_cell.length_b   1.000
_cell.length_c   1.000
_cell.angle_alpha   90.00
_cell.angle_beta   90.00
_cell.angle_gamma   90.00
#
_symmetry.space_group_name_H-M   'P 1'
#
loop_
_entity.id
_entity.type
_entity.pdbx_description
1 polymer ?
#
loop_
_entity_poly.entity_id
_entity_poly.type
_entity_poly.pdbx_seq_one_letter_code
_entity_poly.pdbx_strand_id
1 'polypeptide(L)'
;NIKDNKNIKIFGELTDIISVEDKNTSQANNIARNELKEKNKIKKELSFNTIDTGRGIYINCNRLIKVNLGKYGVNGWYRIKSTQHTLNNNIHKIGITIDFSS
;
A
#
# COMPACT_ATOMS: atom_id res chain seq x y z
N ASN A 1 4.87 26.29 -10.01
CA ASN A 1 4.45 24.89 -10.26
C ASN A 1 5.30 23.99 -9.37
N ILE A 2 4.69 23.13 -8.55
CA ILE A 2 5.39 22.28 -7.57
C ILE A 2 5.58 20.90 -8.21
N LYS A 3 6.78 20.33 -8.13
CA LYS A 3 7.14 19.07 -8.81
C LYS A 3 8.04 18.19 -7.93
N ASP A 4 7.98 16.88 -8.14
CA ASP A 4 8.91 15.91 -7.55
C ASP A 4 9.76 15.25 -8.64
N ASN A 5 10.90 15.86 -8.96
CA ASN A 5 11.78 15.39 -10.03
C ASN A 5 12.36 13.99 -9.78
N LYS A 6 12.44 13.54 -8.52
CA LYS A 6 12.97 12.21 -8.19
C LYS A 6 11.97 11.13 -8.57
N ASN A 7 10.71 11.28 -8.16
CA ASN A 7 9.65 10.34 -8.54
C ASN A 7 9.34 10.42 -10.03
N ILE A 8 9.36 11.61 -10.65
CA ILE A 8 9.17 11.77 -12.10
C ILE A 8 10.17 10.93 -12.90
N LYS A 9 11.44 10.90 -12.48
CA LYS A 9 12.49 10.12 -13.15
C LYS A 9 12.24 8.60 -13.10
N ILE A 10 11.53 8.10 -12.08
CA ILE A 10 11.30 6.67 -11.84
C ILE A 10 9.93 6.22 -12.37
N PHE A 11 8.88 7.02 -12.16
CA PHE A 11 7.49 6.64 -12.39
C PHE A 11 6.78 7.51 -13.46
N GLY A 12 7.42 8.57 -13.97
CA GLY A 12 6.81 9.52 -14.91
C GLY A 12 6.11 10.71 -14.24
N GLU A 13 5.66 11.68 -15.03
CA GLU A 13 5.02 12.91 -14.54
C GLU A 13 3.51 12.72 -14.34
N LEU A 14 3.04 12.86 -13.09
CA LEU A 14 1.64 13.03 -12.76
C LEU A 14 1.34 14.53 -12.63
N THR A 15 0.39 15.04 -13.42
CA THR A 15 -0.08 16.43 -13.35
C THR A 15 -1.54 16.45 -12.91
N ASP A 16 -1.86 17.34 -11.97
CA ASP A 16 -3.22 17.58 -11.49
C ASP A 16 -3.45 19.06 -11.24
N ILE A 17 -4.65 19.56 -11.58
CA ILE A 17 -5.02 20.97 -11.46
C ILE A 17 -6.02 21.09 -10.32
N ILE A 18 -5.61 21.77 -9.24
CA ILE A 18 -6.44 21.96 -8.05
C ILE A 18 -6.96 23.39 -8.03
N SER A 19 -8.28 23.55 -8.09
CA SER A 19 -8.94 24.84 -7.86
C SER A 19 -9.00 25.11 -6.35
N VAL A 20 -8.58 26.30 -5.94
CA VAL A 20 -8.69 26.77 -4.55
C VAL A 20 -9.50 28.06 -4.52
N GLU A 21 -10.46 28.15 -3.61
CA GLU A 21 -11.19 29.40 -3.31
C GLU A 21 -10.23 30.46 -2.76
N ASP A 22 -10.59 31.75 -2.83
CA ASP A 22 -9.81 32.94 -2.47
C ASP A 22 -8.84 32.73 -1.28
N LYS A 23 -7.67 32.17 -1.60
CA LYS A 23 -6.60 31.84 -0.66
C LYS A 23 -5.36 32.61 -1.08
N ASN A 24 -4.58 33.04 -0.10
CA ASN A 24 -3.31 33.66 -0.42
C ASN A 24 -2.37 32.64 -1.09
N THR A 25 -1.40 33.14 -1.85
CA THR A 25 -0.44 32.31 -2.59
C THR A 25 0.30 31.30 -1.70
N SER A 26 0.50 31.62 -0.43
CA SER A 26 1.14 30.72 0.55
C SER A 26 0.26 29.51 0.88
N GLN A 27 -1.03 29.73 1.15
CA GLN A 27 -2.00 28.67 1.42
C GLN A 27 -2.21 27.78 0.20
N ALA A 28 -2.32 28.36 -1.00
CA ALA A 28 -2.41 27.61 -2.25
C ALA A 28 -1.19 26.70 -2.47
N ASN A 29 0.01 27.20 -2.21
CA ASN A 29 1.25 26.40 -2.28
C ASN A 29 1.29 25.27 -1.25
N ASN A 30 0.79 25.49 -0.03
CA ASN A 30 0.76 24.45 0.99
C ASN A 30 -0.22 23.33 0.64
N ILE A 31 -1.40 23.67 0.09
CA ILE A 31 -2.38 22.70 -0.40
C ILE A 31 -1.78 21.87 -1.52
N ALA A 32 -1.20 22.52 -2.54
CA ALA A 32 -0.58 21.83 -3.66
C ALA A 32 0.59 20.92 -3.23
N ARG A 33 1.39 21.31 -2.22
CA ARG A 33 2.43 20.43 -1.64
C ARG A 33 1.85 19.21 -0.94
N ASN A 34 0.78 19.38 -0.18
CA ASN A 34 0.15 18.28 0.54
C ASN A 34 -0.52 17.30 -0.43
N GLU A 35 -1.23 17.81 -1.42
CA GLU A 35 -1.84 17.02 -2.49
C GLU A 35 -0.77 16.26 -3.29
N LEU A 36 0.32 16.93 -3.68
CA LEU A 36 1.44 16.26 -4.34
C LEU A 36 2.00 15.15 -3.45
N LYS A 37 2.23 15.41 -2.16
CA LYS A 37 2.74 14.38 -1.23
C LYS A 37 1.81 13.19 -1.11
N GLU A 38 0.50 13.40 -1.00
CA GLU A 38 -0.48 12.32 -0.86
C GLU A 38 -0.61 11.48 -2.15
N LYS A 39 -0.74 12.13 -3.30
CA LYS A 39 -0.91 11.46 -4.60
C LYS A 39 0.36 10.77 -5.10
N ASN A 40 1.53 11.28 -4.70
CA ASN A 40 2.83 10.77 -5.09
C ASN A 40 3.38 9.72 -4.10
N LYS A 41 2.56 9.23 -3.15
CA LYS A 41 2.94 8.10 -2.28
C LYS A 41 3.09 6.83 -3.09
N ILE A 42 4.26 6.20 -2.96
CA ILE A 42 4.53 4.90 -3.56
C ILE A 42 3.97 3.83 -2.61
N LYS A 43 3.05 3.01 -3.12
CA LYS A 43 2.55 1.82 -2.41
C LYS A 43 3.28 0.60 -2.94
N LYS A 44 3.95 -0.12 -2.05
CA LYS A 44 4.53 -1.43 -2.35
C LYS A 44 3.74 -2.44 -1.55
N GLU A 45 3.15 -3.41 -2.23
CA GLU A 45 2.28 -4.43 -1.64
C GLU A 45 2.62 -5.79 -2.26
N LEU A 46 2.36 -6.86 -1.51
CA LEU A 46 2.45 -8.23 -2.02
C LEU A 46 1.18 -8.98 -1.61
N SER A 47 0.50 -9.56 -2.60
CA SER A 47 -0.64 -10.43 -2.38
C SER A 47 -0.27 -11.89 -2.65
N PHE A 48 -0.67 -12.79 -1.77
CA PHE A 48 -0.46 -14.23 -1.91
C PHE A 48 -1.61 -15.01 -1.27
N ASN A 49 -1.79 -16.25 -1.73
CA ASN A 49 -2.82 -17.15 -1.19
C ASN A 49 -2.16 -18.23 -0.34
N THR A 50 -2.81 -18.60 0.76
CA THR A 50 -2.42 -19.74 1.60
C THR A 50 -3.61 -20.69 1.76
N ILE A 51 -3.30 -21.95 2.05
CA ILE A 51 -4.29 -22.94 2.46
C ILE A 51 -4.13 -23.12 3.97
N ASP A 52 -5.21 -22.99 4.71
CA ASP A 52 -5.22 -23.21 6.14
C ASP A 52 -5.16 -24.71 6.45
N THR A 53 -4.14 -25.13 7.19
CA THR A 53 -3.98 -26.49 7.73
C THR A 53 -4.33 -26.59 9.21
N GLY A 54 -4.80 -25.49 9.81
CA GLY A 54 -5.13 -25.32 11.22
C GLY A 54 -4.71 -23.92 11.72
N ARG A 55 -5.60 -23.26 12.48
CA ARG A 55 -5.41 -21.91 13.06
C ARG A 55 -5.38 -20.75 12.05
N GLY A 56 -5.59 -20.97 10.76
CA GLY A 56 -5.64 -19.91 9.75
C GLY A 56 -6.80 -18.92 9.96
N ILE A 57 -7.84 -19.29 10.71
CA ILE A 57 -8.89 -18.37 11.17
C ILE A 57 -8.36 -17.17 11.98
N TYR A 58 -7.16 -17.27 12.55
CA TYR A 58 -6.52 -16.17 13.29
C TYR A 58 -5.63 -15.28 12.41
N ILE A 59 -5.58 -15.49 11.10
CA ILE A 59 -4.88 -14.60 10.19
C ILE A 59 -5.82 -13.43 9.87
N ASN A 60 -5.65 -12.30 10.54
CA ASN A 60 -6.49 -11.11 10.36
C ASN A 60 -5.65 -9.90 9.95
N CYS A 61 -6.30 -8.89 9.37
CA CYS A 61 -5.68 -7.61 9.09
C CYS A 61 -5.13 -6.94 10.36
N ASN A 62 -4.19 -6.01 10.18
CA ASN A 62 -3.51 -5.29 11.25
C ASN A 62 -2.71 -6.18 12.23
N ARG A 63 -2.36 -7.41 11.83
CA ARG A 63 -1.41 -8.28 12.52
C ARG A 63 -0.10 -8.36 11.75
N LEU A 64 0.98 -8.74 12.44
CA LEU A 64 2.26 -9.04 11.79
C LEU A 64 2.28 -10.49 11.32
N ILE A 65 2.78 -10.72 10.12
CA ILE A 65 3.05 -12.04 9.56
C ILE A 65 4.50 -12.13 9.10
N LYS A 66 5.15 -13.25 9.41
CA LYS A 66 6.49 -13.54 8.90
C LYS A 66 6.37 -14.14 7.51
N VAL A 67 6.94 -13.47 6.51
CA VAL A 67 7.00 -13.93 5.12
C VAL A 67 8.44 -14.24 4.78
N ASN A 68 8.70 -15.43 4.23
CA ASN A 68 10.02 -15.85 3.75
C ASN A 68 9.95 -16.24 2.27
N LEU A 69 9.98 -15.23 1.43
CA LEU A 69 9.97 -15.29 -0.02
C LEU A 69 11.24 -14.62 -0.55
N GLY A 70 12.41 -15.08 -0.09
CA GLY A 70 13.71 -14.46 -0.38
C GLY A 70 14.00 -14.28 -1.87
N LYS A 71 13.55 -15.22 -2.72
CA LYS A 71 13.65 -15.13 -4.19
C LYS A 71 13.03 -13.84 -4.77
N TYR A 72 12.02 -13.30 -4.09
CA TYR A 72 11.30 -12.09 -4.51
C TYR A 72 11.67 -10.85 -3.67
N GLY A 73 12.71 -10.95 -2.84
CA GLY A 73 13.16 -9.85 -1.99
C GLY A 73 12.24 -9.55 -0.80
N VAL A 74 11.43 -10.53 -0.37
CA VAL A 74 10.47 -10.37 0.74
C VAL A 74 10.83 -11.37 1.82
N ASN A 75 11.53 -10.92 2.86
CA ASN A 75 11.96 -11.77 3.96
C ASN A 75 11.94 -10.96 5.28
N GLY A 76 10.95 -11.22 6.13
CA GLY A 76 10.78 -10.46 7.36
C GLY A 76 9.36 -10.50 7.92
N TRP A 77 9.10 -9.63 8.88
CA TRP A 77 7.78 -9.39 9.45
C TRP A 77 7.10 -8.22 8.74
N TYR A 78 5.88 -8.44 8.28
CA TYR A 78 5.10 -7.44 7.55
C TYR A 78 3.72 -7.29 8.16
N ARG A 79 3.17 -6.08 8.12
CA ARG A 79 1.79 -5.84 8.54
C ARG A 79 0.83 -6.33 7.47
N ILE A 80 -0.15 -7.13 7.89
CA ILE A 80 -1.23 -7.57 7.01
C ILE A 80 -2.17 -6.39 6.77
N LYS A 81 -2.26 -5.96 5.51
CA LYS A 81 -3.16 -4.90 5.07
C LYS A 81 -4.59 -5.41 4.95
N SER A 82 -4.78 -6.57 4.34
CA SER A 82 -6.09 -7.20 4.17
C SER A 82 -6.01 -8.72 4.15
N THR A 83 -7.10 -9.37 4.55
CA THR A 83 -7.30 -10.81 4.46
C THR A 83 -8.66 -11.11 3.84
N GLN A 84 -8.74 -12.16 3.03
CA GLN A 84 -9.99 -12.69 2.49
C GLN A 84 -10.04 -14.19 2.75
N HIS A 85 -10.95 -14.61 3.62
CA HIS A 85 -11.17 -16.02 3.92
C HIS A 85 -12.23 -16.58 2.98
N THR A 86 -12.01 -17.80 2.49
CA THR A 86 -13.01 -18.54 1.69
C THR A 86 -12.96 -20.00 2.10
N LEU A 87 -14.12 -20.55 2.47
CA LEU A 87 -14.29 -21.97 2.72
C LEU A 87 -15.11 -22.57 1.57
N ASN A 88 -14.50 -23.44 0.78
CA ASN A 88 -15.17 -24.13 -0.31
C ASN A 88 -14.65 -25.57 -0.42
N ASN A 89 -15.55 -26.55 -0.60
CA ASN A 89 -15.21 -27.98 -0.65
C ASN A 89 -14.29 -28.42 0.50
N ASN A 90 -14.58 -27.94 1.73
CA ASN A 90 -13.78 -28.19 2.94
C ASN A 90 -12.32 -27.71 2.87
N ILE A 91 -11.97 -26.85 1.90
CA ILE A 91 -10.65 -26.20 1.80
C ILE A 91 -10.81 -24.75 2.23
N HIS A 92 -10.17 -24.38 3.34
CA HIS A 92 -10.09 -22.99 3.79
C HIS A 92 -8.89 -22.32 3.11
N LYS A 93 -9.18 -21.41 2.16
CA LYS A 93 -8.19 -20.58 1.48
C LYS A 93 -8.20 -19.18 2.07
N ILE A 94 -7.03 -18.58 2.19
CA ILE A 94 -6.84 -17.25 2.74
C ILE A 94 -6.01 -16.44 1.73
N GLY A 95 -6.64 -15.43 1.14
CA GLY A 95 -5.93 -14.38 0.40
C GLY A 95 -5.37 -13.37 1.39
N ILE A 96 -4.08 -13.07 1.31
CA ILE A 96 -3.38 -12.16 2.21
C ILE A 96 -2.72 -11.08 1.36
N THR A 97 -2.90 -9.81 1.72
CA THR A 97 -2.10 -8.70 1.19
C THR A 97 -1.28 -8.08 2.30
N ILE A 98 0.03 -8.00 2.12
CA ILE A 98 0.94 -7.29 3.01
C ILE A 98 1.31 -5.94 2.40
N ASP A 99 1.51 -4.96 3.27
CA ASP A 99 2.06 -3.65 2.93
C ASP A 99 3.50 -3.55 3.45
N PHE A 100 4.36 -2.93 2.65
CA PHE A 100 5.76 -2.67 2.99
C PHE A 100 5.95 -1.30 3.64
N SER A 101 4.88 -0.53 3.82
CA SER A 101 4.90 0.70 4.59
C SER A 101 5.29 0.40 6.05
N SER A 102 6.47 0.88 6.43
CA SER A 102 6.96 0.95 7.82
C SER A 102 6.31 2.11 8.56
#